data_AF-A0A6A6XUH7-F1
#
_entry.id   AF-A0A6A6XUH7-F1
#
_cell.length_a   1.000
_cell.length_b   1.000
_cell.length_c   1.000
_cell.angle_alpha   90.00
_cell.angle_beta   90.00
_cell.angle_gamma   90.00
#
_symmetry.space_group_name_H-M   'P 1'
#
loop_
_entity.id
_entity.type
_entity.pdbx_description
1 polymer ?
#
loop_
_entity_poly.entity_id
_entity_poly.type
_entity_poly.pdbx_seq_one_letter_code
_entity_poly.pdbx_strand_id
1 'polypeptide(L)'
;RIPDERWESQKSNIRHLYLVENKPLEGENGVIDTMGMNHDFSASKAQYETRLKKWGFRKYATKDEWCTIDHILDMREDKGKPSEVHLHGELLTDEKIRKERRR
;
A
#
# COMPACT_ATOMS: atom_id res chain seq x y z
N ARG A 1 -11.11 22.59 -5.22
CA ARG A 1 -9.88 21.80 -5.01
C ARG A 1 -9.79 21.49 -3.52
N ILE A 2 -9.71 20.21 -3.13
CA ILE A 2 -9.64 19.83 -1.71
C ILE A 2 -8.28 20.26 -1.14
N PRO A 3 -8.22 20.96 0.03
CA PRO A 3 -6.97 21.37 0.67
C PRO A 3 -6.06 20.18 0.99
N ASP A 4 -4.74 20.40 0.93
CA ASP A 4 -3.74 19.37 1.24
C ASP A 4 -3.89 18.84 2.67
N GLU A 5 -4.25 19.68 3.63
CA GLU A 5 -4.50 19.29 5.02
C GLU A 5 -5.59 18.23 5.15
N ARG A 6 -6.71 18.41 4.43
CA ARG A 6 -7.82 17.44 4.44
C ARG A 6 -7.39 16.10 3.84
N TRP A 7 -6.49 16.12 2.86
CA TRP A 7 -5.90 14.89 2.31
C TRP A 7 -4.97 14.20 3.31
N GLU A 8 -4.09 14.94 3.99
CA GLU A 8 -3.18 14.37 4.97
C GLU A 8 -3.95 13.80 6.19
N SER A 9 -5.04 14.44 6.64
CA SER A 9 -5.90 13.89 7.71
C SER A 9 -6.51 12.53 7.33
N GLN A 10 -6.82 12.33 6.05
CA GLN A 10 -7.42 11.09 5.55
C GLN A 10 -6.39 10.09 5.02
N LYS A 11 -5.11 10.46 4.95
CA LYS A 11 -4.04 9.64 4.38
C LYS A 11 -3.94 8.27 5.03
N SER A 12 -4.05 8.19 6.34
CA SER A 12 -3.99 6.92 7.07
C SER A 12 -5.16 5.98 6.73
N ASN A 13 -6.37 6.53 6.60
CA ASN A 13 -7.56 5.77 6.21
C ASN A 13 -7.43 5.27 4.77
N ILE A 14 -7.03 6.16 3.85
CA ILE A 14 -6.79 5.81 2.44
C ILE A 14 -5.69 4.75 2.33
N ARG A 15 -4.61 4.89 3.10
CA ARG A 15 -3.52 3.89 3.15
C ARG A 15 -4.04 2.54 3.60
N HIS A 16 -4.84 2.50 4.67
CA HIS A 16 -5.39 1.26 5.19
C HIS A 16 -6.30 0.58 4.16
N LEU A 17 -7.27 1.30 3.60
CA LEU A 17 -8.19 0.77 2.59
C LEU A 17 -7.44 0.30 1.33
N TYR A 18 -6.50 1.10 0.84
CA TYR A 18 -5.82 0.85 -0.44
C TYR A 18 -4.75 -0.23 -0.35
N LEU A 19 -3.90 -0.22 0.69
CA LEU A 19 -2.77 -1.13 0.83
C LEU A 19 -3.08 -2.34 1.71
N VAL A 20 -3.70 -2.12 2.88
CA VAL A 20 -3.92 -3.17 3.87
C VAL A 20 -5.15 -4.02 3.53
N GLU A 21 -6.30 -3.39 3.29
CA GLU A 21 -7.52 -4.10 2.84
C GLU A 21 -7.49 -4.45 1.35
N ASN A 22 -6.48 -3.97 0.62
CA ASN A 22 -6.29 -4.18 -0.82
C ASN A 22 -7.53 -3.81 -1.67
N LYS A 23 -8.37 -2.87 -1.21
CA LYS A 23 -9.58 -2.46 -1.93
C LYS A 23 -9.25 -1.83 -3.28
N PRO A 24 -10.07 -2.05 -4.32
CA PRO A 24 -9.88 -1.34 -5.59
C PRO A 24 -10.08 0.17 -5.39
N LEU A 25 -9.47 0.98 -6.25
CA LEU A 25 -9.62 2.43 -6.13
C LEU A 25 -11.07 2.87 -6.40
N GLU A 26 -11.67 2.29 -7.43
CA GLU A 26 -13.05 2.49 -7.87
C GLU A 26 -13.88 1.23 -7.70
N GLY A 27 -15.20 1.37 -7.77
CA GLY A 27 -16.18 0.29 -7.66
C GLY A 27 -16.90 0.27 -6.31
N GLU A 28 -17.87 -0.63 -6.21
CA GLU A 28 -18.62 -0.90 -4.98
C GLU A 28 -17.65 -1.40 -3.90
N ASN A 29 -17.69 -0.79 -2.71
CA ASN A 29 -16.72 -1.01 -1.62
C ASN A 29 -15.26 -0.63 -1.98
N GLY A 30 -15.05 0.15 -3.04
CA GLY A 30 -13.74 0.72 -3.38
C GLY A 30 -13.31 1.79 -2.38
N VAL A 31 -12.06 2.26 -2.50
CA VAL A 31 -11.52 3.31 -1.63
C VAL A 31 -12.34 4.60 -1.76
N ILE A 32 -12.66 5.03 -2.99
CA ILE A 32 -13.42 6.26 -3.23
C ILE A 32 -14.82 6.17 -2.63
N ASP A 33 -15.48 5.03 -2.81
CA ASP A 33 -16.82 4.76 -2.31
C ASP A 33 -16.85 4.73 -0.77
N THR A 34 -15.93 3.97 -0.17
CA THR A 34 -15.80 3.87 1.30
C THR A 34 -15.50 5.24 1.92
N MET A 35 -14.61 6.02 1.30
CA MET A 35 -14.29 7.37 1.78
C MET A 35 -15.46 8.35 1.64
N GLY A 36 -16.26 8.22 0.58
CA GLY A 36 -17.49 8.98 0.41
C GLY A 36 -18.53 8.64 1.48
N MET A 37 -18.77 7.35 1.72
CA MET A 37 -19.80 6.88 2.65
C MET A 37 -19.44 7.07 4.12
N ASN A 38 -18.22 6.73 4.52
CA ASN A 38 -17.83 6.67 5.93
C ASN A 38 -17.15 7.95 6.45
N HIS A 39 -16.58 8.74 5.54
CA HIS A 39 -15.75 9.89 5.90
C HIS A 39 -16.21 11.20 5.24
N ASP A 40 -17.37 11.19 4.56
CA ASP A 40 -17.92 12.33 3.80
C ASP A 40 -16.85 12.98 2.89
N PHE A 41 -16.03 12.13 2.26
CA PHE A 41 -14.86 12.54 1.49
C PHE A 41 -14.99 12.07 0.03
N SER A 42 -15.66 12.91 -0.77
CA SER A 42 -15.81 12.70 -2.21
C SER A 42 -14.74 13.45 -2.99
N ALA A 43 -13.93 12.72 -3.75
CA ALA A 43 -12.93 13.27 -4.66
C ALA A 43 -12.89 12.42 -5.94
N SER A 44 -12.44 13.01 -7.06
CA SER A 44 -12.37 12.27 -8.32
C SER A 44 -11.23 11.24 -8.30
N LYS A 45 -11.36 10.18 -9.10
CA LYS A 45 -10.31 9.17 -9.30
C LYS A 45 -8.94 9.79 -9.57
N ALA A 46 -8.88 10.74 -10.50
CA ALA A 46 -7.64 11.42 -10.86
C ALA A 46 -6.99 12.16 -9.67
N GLN A 47 -7.80 12.71 -8.77
CA GLN A 47 -7.28 13.34 -7.55
C GLN A 47 -6.70 12.30 -6.59
N TYR A 48 -7.37 11.16 -6.41
CA TYR A 48 -6.83 10.05 -5.63
C TYR A 48 -5.55 9.50 -6.22
N GLU A 49 -5.49 9.22 -7.53
CA GLU A 49 -4.28 8.70 -8.19
C GLU A 49 -3.09 9.64 -7.99
N THR A 50 -3.33 10.95 -8.13
CA THR A 50 -2.31 11.97 -7.86
C THR A 50 -1.81 11.90 -6.42
N ARG A 51 -2.71 11.68 -5.46
CA ARG A 51 -2.36 11.62 -4.03
C ARG A 51 -1.65 10.32 -3.67
N LEU A 52 -2.13 9.18 -4.17
CA LEU A 52 -1.47 7.89 -4.02
C LEU A 52 -0.04 7.94 -4.58
N LYS A 53 0.14 8.55 -5.76
CA LYS A 53 1.47 8.77 -6.34
C LYS A 53 2.33 9.71 -5.50
N LYS A 54 1.77 10.83 -5.02
CA LYS A 54 2.48 11.78 -4.14
C LYS A 54 2.94 11.12 -2.83
N TRP A 55 2.14 10.22 -2.28
CA TRP A 55 2.46 9.49 -1.05
C TRP A 55 3.30 8.23 -1.27
N GLY A 56 3.51 7.82 -2.53
CA GLY A 56 4.25 6.61 -2.85
C GLY A 56 3.48 5.32 -2.56
N PHE A 57 2.15 5.37 -2.43
CA PHE A 57 1.34 4.19 -2.14
C PHE A 57 1.24 3.30 -3.39
N ARG A 58 1.88 2.13 -3.32
CA ARG A 58 1.89 1.12 -4.39
C ARG A 58 1.52 -0.24 -3.81
N LYS A 59 0.55 -0.90 -4.44
CA LYS A 59 0.07 -2.22 -4.02
C LYS A 59 1.07 -3.35 -4.23
N TYR A 60 1.90 -3.21 -5.28
CA TYR A 60 2.77 -4.26 -5.75
C TYR A 60 4.21 -3.76 -5.81
N ALA A 61 5.14 -4.60 -5.37
CA ALA A 61 6.54 -4.41 -5.71
C ALA A 61 6.77 -4.69 -7.19
N THR A 62 7.75 -4.00 -7.75
CA THR A 62 8.32 -4.38 -9.04
C THR A 62 9.13 -5.66 -8.92
N LYS A 63 9.44 -6.30 -10.06
CA LYS A 63 10.29 -7.49 -10.08
C LYS A 63 11.67 -7.22 -9.45
N ASP A 64 12.27 -6.08 -9.78
CA ASP A 64 13.60 -5.71 -9.28
C ASP A 64 13.59 -5.44 -7.76
N GLU A 65 12.52 -4.83 -7.25
CA GLU A 65 12.29 -4.66 -5.81
C GLU A 65 12.21 -6.04 -5.13
N TRP A 66 11.46 -6.98 -5.70
CA TRP A 66 11.36 -8.34 -5.16
C TRP A 66 12.68 -9.11 -5.20
N CYS A 67 13.45 -9.04 -6.30
CA CYS A 67 14.78 -9.66 -6.35
C CYS A 67 15.69 -9.11 -5.25
N THR A 68 15.61 -7.81 -4.96
CA THR A 68 16.40 -7.19 -3.89
C THR A 68 15.93 -7.65 -2.51
N ILE A 69 14.61 -7.69 -2.27
CA ILE A 69 14.03 -8.15 -1.01
C ILE A 69 14.42 -9.61 -0.75
N ASP A 70 14.27 -10.48 -1.76
CA ASP A 70 14.57 -11.91 -1.67
C ASP A 70 16.04 -12.14 -1.32
N HIS A 71 16.96 -11.48 -2.02
CA HIS A 71 18.39 -11.55 -1.73
C HIS A 71 18.74 -11.09 -0.29
N ILE A 72 18.10 -10.01 0.19
CA ILE A 72 18.31 -9.53 1.57
C ILE A 72 17.74 -10.52 2.59
N LEU A 73 16.58 -11.13 2.31
CA LEU A 73 15.97 -12.13 3.18
C LEU A 73 16.85 -13.37 3.29
N ASP A 74 17.34 -13.91 2.18
CA ASP A 74 18.28 -15.04 2.15
C ASP A 74 19.50 -14.78 3.04
N MET A 75 20.17 -13.65 2.81
CA MET A 75 21.36 -13.27 3.60
C MET A 75 21.09 -13.12 5.10
N ARG A 76 19.85 -12.83 5.49
CA ARG A 76 19.46 -12.65 6.90
C ARG A 76 19.01 -13.97 7.53
N GLU A 77 18.31 -14.81 6.77
CA GLU A 77 17.95 -16.18 7.15
C GLU A 77 19.20 -17.02 7.39
N ASP A 78 20.22 -16.92 6.52
CA ASP A 78 21.54 -17.57 6.70
C ASP A 78 22.23 -17.17 8.01
N LYS A 79 21.93 -15.96 8.50
CA LYS A 79 22.47 -15.41 9.76
C LYS A 79 21.53 -15.66 10.95
N GLY A 80 20.43 -16.37 10.76
CA GLY A 80 19.42 -16.64 11.78
C GLY A 80 18.68 -15.39 12.28
N LYS A 81 18.58 -14.33 11.47
CA LYS A 81 17.96 -13.06 11.86
C LYS A 81 16.55 -12.92 11.29
N PRO A 82 15.50 -12.88 12.14
CA PRO A 82 14.16 -12.55 11.67
C PRO A 82 14.13 -11.12 11.08
N SER A 83 13.22 -10.91 10.13
CA SER A 83 13.16 -9.68 9.34
C SER A 83 11.71 -9.28 9.08
N GLU A 84 11.37 -8.04 9.45
CA GLU A 84 10.15 -7.38 9.02
C GLU A 84 10.43 -6.58 7.75
N VAL A 85 9.70 -6.86 6.67
CA VAL A 85 9.89 -6.16 5.39
C VAL A 85 8.88 -5.04 5.28
N HIS A 86 9.38 -3.80 5.22
CA HIS A 86 8.59 -2.63 4.89
C HIS A 86 8.82 -2.23 3.43
N LEU A 87 7.76 -2.29 2.60
CA LEU A 87 7.80 -1.93 1.20
C LEU A 87 6.76 -0.85 0.90
N HIS A 88 7.17 0.25 0.27
CA HIS A 88 6.28 1.38 -0.05
C HIS A 88 5.49 1.91 1.18
N GLY A 89 6.13 1.81 2.35
CA GLY A 89 5.55 2.20 3.62
C GLY A 89 4.48 1.23 4.14
N GLU A 90 4.32 0.03 3.57
CA GLU A 90 3.47 -1.07 4.06
C GLU A 90 4.35 -2.15 4.69
N LEU A 91 3.97 -2.65 5.87
CA LEU A 91 4.57 -3.85 6.43
C LEU A 91 4.02 -5.04 5.63
N LEU A 92 4.91 -5.79 4.97
CA LEU A 92 4.53 -7.01 4.27
C LEU A 92 4.30 -8.12 5.30
N THR A 93 3.17 -8.82 5.15
CA THR A 93 2.90 -10.01 5.94
C THR A 93 3.77 -11.18 5.47
N ASP A 94 4.10 -12.08 6.40
CA ASP A 94 4.85 -13.31 6.09
C ASP A 94 4.17 -14.14 5.01
N GLU A 95 2.83 -14.14 4.95
CA GLU A 95 2.08 -14.83 3.91
C GLU A 95 2.34 -14.23 2.51
N LYS A 96 2.38 -12.89 2.41
CA LYS A 96 2.66 -12.17 1.16
C LYS A 96 4.11 -12.41 0.71
N ILE A 97 5.06 -12.37 1.66
CA ILE A 97 6.47 -12.69 1.41
C ILE A 97 6.60 -14.13 0.90
N ARG A 98 6.03 -15.10 1.62
CA ARG A 98 6.10 -16.53 1.25
C ARG A 98 5.47 -16.80 -0.12
N LYS A 99 4.39 -16.10 -0.46
CA LYS A 99 3.72 -16.24 -1.77
C LYS A 99 4.63 -15.75 -2.91
N GLU A 100 5.34 -14.65 -2.73
CA GLU A 100 6.21 -14.12 -3.79
C GLU A 100 7.52 -14.91 -3.91
N ARG A 101 8.13 -15.36 -2.81
CA ARG A 101 9.34 -16.20 -2.85
C ARG A 101 9.14 -17.57 -3.51
N ARG A 102 7.88 -18.01 -3.70
CA ARG A 102 7.53 -19.27 -4.37
C ARG A 102 7.37 -19.14 -5.89
N ARG A 103 7.40 -17.93 -6.44
CA ARG A 103 7.26 -17.67 -7.88
C ARG A 103 8.59 -17.76 -8.60
#